data_AF-A0A0G3F0L8-F1
#
_entry.id   AF-A0A0G3F0L8-F1
#
_cell.length_a   1.000
_cell.length_b   1.000
_cell.length_c   1.000
_cell.angle_alpha   90.00
_cell.angle_beta   90.00
_cell.angle_gamma   90.00
#
_symmetry.space_group_name_H-M   'P 1'
#
loop_
_entity.id
_entity.type
_entity.pdbx_description
1 polymer ?
#
loop_
_entity_poly.entity_id
_entity_poly.type
_entity_poly.pdbx_seq_one_letter_code
_entity_poly.pdbx_strand_id
1 'polypeptide(L)'
;MNESDDFPDGAAFDAPALDADGAALLAGDMARALERFSPLRMRGRVNRTVGLLVNASGIQARLGEICELRTPGEKPLLAEVVGFSRQNTLLTPLGSVHGLSPATEVLPSGYSHAFEVGPGLRGRVLDGLGQVIDERGTLACDKRVTTYGEPVNPLRRQMIAQPMPTGVRAIDTLLTVGVGQRMGIFAPSGLGKSTLLGMIARGAQCDVIVIGLIGERGREVREFIEHNLSDETRAKAVIVVSTSDRPAMERVKSAHVATAVAEYFRDQGLSVLLMVDSLTRLARAQREVGLASGEPPTRRSYPPSTFSLLPQLLERAGQGERGSITAFYTVLVEGEAESDPIAEEVRSILDGHIVLTHKLAMANQFPAIDVLASLSRVMPQVSSDGHRRAAGQVRALLAKYQDIELLVQIGEYRQGSDPLADAAIAARGDLLAFLSQSPEQLDEFNNAVARLHALAGQYGR
;
A
#
# COMPACT_ATOMS: atom_id res chain seq x y z
N MET A 1 43.90 -12.76 52.46
CA MET A 1 43.83 -11.56 51.60
C MET A 1 42.45 -11.57 50.97
N ASN A 2 41.62 -10.63 51.39
CA ASN A 2 40.31 -10.34 50.81
C ASN A 2 40.51 -9.78 49.41
N GLU A 3 39.68 -10.20 48.47
CA GLU A 3 39.18 -9.31 47.41
C GLU A 3 37.80 -9.84 47.00
N SER A 4 36.79 -9.07 47.41
CA SER A 4 35.38 -9.20 47.07
C SER A 4 35.13 -8.36 45.83
N ASP A 5 34.80 -9.00 44.71
CA ASP A 5 34.32 -8.29 43.52
C ASP A 5 32.82 -7.97 43.69
N ASP A 6 32.56 -6.67 43.85
CA ASP A 6 31.24 -6.05 43.84
C ASP A 6 30.56 -6.24 42.47
N PHE A 7 29.41 -6.92 42.45
CA PHE A 7 28.44 -6.78 41.37
C PHE A 7 27.62 -5.51 41.64
N PRO A 8 27.41 -4.62 40.66
CA PRO A 8 26.63 -3.41 40.87
C PRO A 8 25.18 -3.77 41.18
N ASP A 9 24.67 -3.19 42.26
CA ASP A 9 23.29 -3.30 42.75
C ASP A 9 22.28 -3.16 41.60
N GLY A 10 21.40 -4.16 41.53
CA GLY A 10 20.33 -4.23 40.54
C GLY A 10 19.43 -3.01 40.62
N ALA A 11 19.39 -2.24 39.53
CA ALA A 11 18.28 -1.33 39.29
C ALA A 11 17.00 -2.17 39.29
N ALA A 12 16.17 -1.98 40.32
CA ALA A 12 14.86 -2.60 40.42
C ALA A 12 14.06 -2.23 39.17
N PHE A 13 13.74 -3.23 38.36
CA PHE A 13 12.73 -3.10 37.32
C PHE A 13 11.41 -2.81 38.01
N ASP A 14 10.89 -1.59 37.87
CA ASP A 14 9.54 -1.22 38.28
C ASP A 14 8.55 -1.97 37.36
N ALA A 15 8.27 -3.23 37.71
CA ALA A 15 7.18 -3.98 37.11
C ALA A 15 5.86 -3.36 37.61
N PRO A 16 4.90 -3.06 36.72
CA PRO A 16 3.60 -2.57 37.16
C PRO A 16 2.98 -3.58 38.13
N ALA A 17 2.53 -3.09 39.29
CA ALA A 17 1.88 -3.93 40.29
C ALA A 17 0.63 -4.57 39.69
N LEU A 18 0.72 -5.84 39.32
CA LEU A 18 -0.41 -6.65 38.89
C LEU A 18 -1.32 -6.87 40.10
N ASP A 19 -2.60 -6.52 39.99
CA ASP A 19 -3.59 -6.91 40.97
C ASP A 19 -3.79 -8.45 40.96
N ALA A 20 -4.44 -8.98 42.00
CA ALA A 20 -4.60 -10.42 42.16
C ALA A 20 -5.31 -11.09 40.95
N ASP A 21 -6.24 -10.37 40.33
CA ASP A 21 -6.96 -10.83 39.14
C ASP A 21 -6.06 -10.81 37.89
N GLY A 22 -5.25 -9.77 37.69
CA GLY A 22 -4.27 -9.68 36.62
C GLY A 22 -3.17 -10.72 36.74
N ALA A 23 -2.70 -11.00 37.95
CA ALA A 23 -1.73 -12.07 38.22
C ALA A 23 -2.32 -13.46 37.92
N ALA A 24 -3.58 -13.70 38.28
CA ALA A 24 -4.27 -14.95 37.97
C ALA A 24 -4.48 -15.14 36.46
N LEU A 25 -4.82 -14.06 35.75
CA LEU A 25 -4.95 -14.07 34.29
C LEU A 25 -3.62 -14.41 33.61
N LEU A 26 -2.54 -13.74 34.04
CA LEU A 26 -1.19 -13.94 33.51
C LEU A 26 -0.68 -15.36 33.79
N ALA A 27 -0.91 -15.87 35.00
CA ALA A 27 -0.60 -17.25 35.36
C ALA A 27 -1.40 -18.26 34.50
N GLY A 28 -2.68 -17.99 34.25
CA GLY A 28 -3.52 -18.79 33.36
C GLY A 28 -3.08 -18.74 31.90
N ASP A 29 -2.58 -17.61 31.41
CA ASP A 29 -1.99 -17.47 30.07
C ASP A 29 -0.65 -18.19 29.97
N MET A 30 0.22 -18.06 30.99
CA MET A 30 1.51 -18.78 31.07
C MET A 30 1.31 -20.30 31.13
N ALA A 31 0.35 -20.79 31.92
CA ALA A 31 0.03 -22.22 31.99
C ALA A 31 -0.43 -22.76 30.62
N ARG A 32 -1.32 -22.04 29.93
CA ARG A 32 -1.75 -22.39 28.57
C ARG A 32 -0.61 -22.32 27.55
N ALA A 33 0.34 -21.40 27.72
CA ALA A 33 1.54 -21.31 26.88
C ALA A 33 2.47 -22.51 27.12
N LEU A 34 2.67 -22.92 28.38
CA LEU A 34 3.47 -24.08 28.76
C LEU A 34 2.85 -25.40 28.30
N GLU A 35 1.53 -25.56 28.34
CA GLU A 35 0.83 -26.74 27.81
C GLU A 35 1.06 -26.93 26.30
N ARG A 36 1.27 -25.84 25.56
CA ARG A 36 1.56 -25.84 24.12
C ARG A 36 3.06 -25.84 23.81
N PHE A 37 3.90 -25.70 24.82
CA PHE A 37 5.35 -25.62 24.66
C PHE A 37 5.94 -27.01 24.47
N SER A 38 6.50 -27.26 23.28
CA SER A 38 7.30 -28.46 23.03
C SER A 38 8.77 -28.16 23.32
N PRO A 39 9.41 -28.84 24.30
CA PRO A 39 10.85 -28.68 24.55
C PRO A 39 11.72 -29.29 23.44
N LEU A 40 11.12 -30.10 22.55
CA LEU A 40 11.80 -30.71 21.40
C LEU A 40 11.84 -29.71 20.24
N ARG A 41 13.03 -29.21 19.89
CA ARG A 41 13.26 -28.45 18.67
C ARG A 41 13.50 -29.41 17.50
N MET A 42 12.49 -29.57 16.65
CA MET A 42 12.63 -30.30 15.39
C MET A 42 13.60 -29.56 14.48
N ARG A 43 14.60 -30.27 13.95
CA ARG A 43 15.55 -29.75 12.97
C ARG A 43 15.42 -30.56 11.70
N GLY A 44 15.25 -29.85 10.60
CA GLY A 44 15.22 -30.42 9.27
C GLY A 44 16.50 -30.14 8.52
N ARG A 45 16.54 -30.61 7.28
CA ARG A 45 17.60 -30.26 6.34
C ARG A 45 17.02 -29.91 4.98
N VAL A 46 17.75 -29.07 4.27
CA VAL A 46 17.49 -28.83 2.85
C VAL A 46 17.77 -30.13 2.10
N ASN A 47 16.76 -30.63 1.39
CA ASN A 47 16.86 -31.82 0.55
C ASN A 47 17.18 -31.42 -0.89
N ARG A 48 16.45 -30.43 -1.42
CA ARG A 48 16.58 -29.99 -2.82
C ARG A 48 16.12 -28.55 -2.99
N THR A 49 16.79 -27.82 -3.89
CA THR A 49 16.32 -26.53 -4.40
C THR A 49 15.77 -26.68 -5.83
N VAL A 50 14.65 -26.03 -6.12
CA VAL A 50 14.05 -25.96 -7.46
C VAL A 50 13.63 -24.52 -7.71
N GLY A 51 14.38 -23.82 -8.57
CA GLY A 51 14.18 -22.39 -8.80
C GLY A 51 14.28 -21.60 -7.49
N LEU A 52 13.17 -20.96 -7.10
CA LEU A 52 13.06 -20.13 -5.89
C LEU A 52 12.62 -20.91 -4.63
N LEU A 53 12.30 -22.19 -4.77
CA LEU A 53 11.83 -23.01 -3.66
C LEU A 53 12.92 -23.88 -3.07
N VAL A 54 12.88 -23.99 -1.75
CA VAL A 54 13.70 -24.89 -0.96
C VAL A 54 12.80 -25.98 -0.39
N ASN A 55 13.11 -27.23 -0.71
CA ASN A 55 12.47 -28.39 -0.10
C ASN A 55 13.24 -28.77 1.16
N ALA A 56 12.54 -28.79 2.29
CA ALA A 56 13.06 -29.26 3.56
C ALA A 56 12.41 -30.59 3.97
N SER A 57 13.16 -31.48 4.59
CA SER A 57 12.65 -32.71 5.20
C SER A 57 12.99 -32.75 6.70
N GLY A 58 12.26 -33.55 7.46
CA GLY A 58 12.49 -33.73 8.91
C GLY A 58 11.88 -32.64 9.80
N ILE A 59 11.03 -31.77 9.25
CA ILE A 59 10.29 -30.76 10.00
C ILE A 59 8.78 -30.88 9.77
N GLN A 60 8.02 -30.46 10.77
CA GLN A 60 6.58 -30.21 10.67
C GLN A 60 6.37 -28.73 10.99
N ALA A 61 6.14 -27.92 9.96
CA ALA A 61 5.94 -26.48 10.08
C ALA A 61 4.60 -26.08 9.44
N ARG A 62 4.01 -24.99 9.91
CA ARG A 62 2.70 -24.49 9.49
C ARG A 62 2.84 -23.58 8.28
N LEU A 63 1.80 -23.45 7.46
CA LEU A 63 1.76 -22.44 6.40
C LEU A 63 1.96 -21.05 6.99
N GLY A 64 2.81 -20.24 6.36
CA GLY A 64 3.18 -18.90 6.81
C GLY A 64 4.12 -18.88 8.02
N GLU A 65 4.59 -20.03 8.50
CA GLU A 65 5.61 -20.10 9.55
C GLU A 65 6.97 -19.70 8.98
N ILE A 66 7.74 -18.93 9.76
CA ILE A 66 9.12 -18.61 9.42
C ILE A 66 10.04 -19.73 9.89
N CYS A 67 10.93 -20.15 9.00
CA CYS A 67 12.05 -21.03 9.29
C CYS A 67 13.37 -20.27 9.16
N GLU A 68 14.32 -20.59 10.02
CA GLU A 68 15.70 -20.14 9.91
C GLU A 68 16.52 -21.22 9.18
N LEU A 69 17.16 -20.83 8.07
CA LEU A 69 18.08 -21.66 7.30
C LEU A 69 19.51 -21.37 7.76
N ARG A 70 20.18 -22.38 8.32
CA ARG A 70 21.56 -22.26 8.83
C ARG A 70 22.51 -23.09 7.99
N THR A 71 23.30 -22.41 7.17
CA THR A 71 24.42 -23.02 6.44
C THR A 71 25.71 -22.77 7.24
N PRO A 72 26.55 -23.80 7.47
CA PRO A 72 27.85 -23.59 8.11
C PRO A 72 28.69 -22.53 7.38
N GLY A 73 29.17 -21.52 8.11
CA GLY A 73 30.01 -20.44 7.57
C GLY A 73 29.26 -19.25 6.96
N GLU A 74 27.94 -19.34 6.81
CA GLU A 74 27.10 -18.25 6.25
C GLU A 74 26.22 -17.60 7.32
N LYS A 75 25.72 -16.40 7.03
CA LYS A 75 24.70 -15.77 7.88
C LYS A 75 23.38 -16.56 7.80
N PRO A 76 22.60 -16.62 8.90
CA PRO A 76 21.27 -17.23 8.84
C PRO A 76 20.36 -16.53 7.82
N LEU A 77 19.63 -17.34 7.06
CA LEU A 77 18.69 -16.88 6.06
C LEU A 77 17.27 -17.24 6.50
N LEU A 78 16.36 -16.28 6.50
CA LEU A 78 14.95 -16.55 6.79
C LEU A 78 14.26 -17.14 5.55
N ALA A 79 13.33 -18.05 5.78
CA ALA A 79 12.45 -18.59 4.75
C ALA A 79 11.05 -18.77 5.30
N GLU A 80 10.04 -18.68 4.44
CA GLU A 80 8.65 -18.88 4.81
C GLU A 80 8.10 -20.19 4.24
N VAL A 81 7.31 -20.90 5.04
CA VAL A 81 6.58 -22.09 4.60
C VAL A 81 5.42 -21.70 3.70
N VAL A 82 5.53 -22.05 2.42
CA VAL A 82 4.50 -21.78 1.41
C VAL A 82 3.67 -23.01 1.06
N GLY A 83 4.11 -24.20 1.48
CA GLY A 83 3.42 -25.43 1.15
C GLY A 83 4.04 -26.66 1.80
N PHE A 84 3.40 -27.79 1.57
CA PHE A 84 3.90 -29.11 1.94
C PHE A 84 3.48 -30.12 0.88
N SER A 85 4.35 -31.09 0.60
CA SER A 85 4.09 -32.17 -0.35
C SER A 85 4.68 -33.46 0.16
N ARG A 86 3.82 -34.45 0.41
CA ARG A 86 4.16 -35.75 1.01
C ARG A 86 4.90 -35.59 2.34
N GLN A 87 6.23 -35.73 2.34
CA GLN A 87 7.10 -35.65 3.51
C GLN A 87 8.03 -34.41 3.47
N ASN A 88 7.84 -33.51 2.50
CA ASN A 88 8.65 -32.31 2.32
C ASN A 88 7.84 -31.06 2.65
N THR A 89 8.48 -30.11 3.32
CA THR A 89 8.02 -28.74 3.48
C THR A 89 8.60 -27.88 2.37
N LEU A 90 7.76 -27.07 1.73
CA LEU A 90 8.15 -26.11 0.70
C LEU A 90 8.37 -24.75 1.35
N LEU A 91 9.58 -24.22 1.17
CA LEU A 91 10.01 -22.95 1.74
C LEU A 91 10.35 -21.98 0.61
N THR A 92 9.97 -20.71 0.76
CA THR A 92 10.49 -19.61 -0.07
C THR A 92 11.45 -18.76 0.74
N PRO A 93 12.73 -18.65 0.35
CA PRO A 93 13.70 -17.81 1.02
C PRO A 93 13.35 -16.32 0.95
N LEU A 94 13.62 -15.61 2.04
CA LEU A 94 13.40 -14.18 2.22
C LEU A 94 14.71 -13.39 2.01
N GLY A 95 15.59 -13.90 1.16
CA GLY A 95 16.92 -13.33 0.90
C GLY A 95 17.66 -14.15 -0.16
N SER A 96 18.95 -13.87 -0.34
CA SER A 96 19.79 -14.59 -1.31
C SER A 96 19.92 -16.07 -0.96
N VAL A 97 19.72 -16.94 -1.94
CA VAL A 97 19.87 -18.41 -1.81
C VAL A 97 21.31 -18.89 -2.03
N HIS A 98 22.25 -17.96 -2.21
CA HIS A 98 23.66 -18.30 -2.38
C HIS A 98 24.18 -19.06 -1.14
N GLY A 99 24.97 -20.11 -1.37
CA GLY A 99 25.52 -20.94 -0.30
C GLY A 99 24.56 -22.00 0.28
N LEU A 100 23.27 -22.03 -0.09
CA LEU A 100 22.38 -23.11 0.33
C LEU A 100 22.87 -24.47 -0.21
N SER A 101 22.89 -25.47 0.66
CA SER A 101 23.38 -26.82 0.34
C SER A 101 22.60 -27.88 1.12
N PRO A 102 22.76 -29.18 0.81
CA PRO A 102 22.18 -30.24 1.64
C PRO A 102 22.67 -30.27 3.10
N ALA A 103 23.75 -29.56 3.42
CA ALA A 103 24.23 -29.40 4.79
C ALA A 103 23.47 -28.30 5.57
N THR A 104 22.65 -27.50 4.89
CA THR A 104 21.86 -26.43 5.52
C THR A 104 20.79 -27.02 6.43
N GLU A 105 20.83 -26.65 7.71
CA GLU A 105 19.79 -26.97 8.69
C GLU A 105 18.58 -26.05 8.51
N VAL A 106 17.39 -26.61 8.75
CA VAL A 106 16.13 -25.86 8.74
C VAL A 106 15.53 -25.90 10.13
N LEU A 107 15.35 -24.73 10.74
CA LEU A 107 14.82 -24.58 12.09
C LEU A 107 13.47 -23.85 12.04
N PRO A 108 12.35 -24.53 12.24
CA PRO A 108 11.03 -23.90 12.36
C PRO A 108 10.99 -23.00 13.60
N SER A 109 10.50 -21.76 13.44
CA SER A 109 10.43 -20.81 14.56
C SER A 109 9.19 -21.00 15.43
N GLY A 110 8.14 -21.64 14.91
CA GLY A 110 6.82 -21.74 15.54
C GLY A 110 5.94 -20.50 15.38
N TYR A 111 6.43 -19.45 14.73
CA TYR A 111 5.73 -18.18 14.58
C TYR A 111 5.67 -17.73 13.10
N SER A 112 4.65 -16.94 12.79
CA SER A 112 4.57 -16.21 11.53
C SER A 112 5.51 -15.01 11.53
N HIS A 113 5.75 -14.44 10.35
CA HIS A 113 6.58 -13.25 10.21
C HIS A 113 6.03 -12.09 11.04
N ALA A 114 6.83 -11.63 12.00
CA ALA A 114 6.54 -10.49 12.87
C ALA A 114 7.75 -9.57 12.95
N PHE A 115 7.50 -8.26 12.99
CA PHE A 115 8.51 -7.21 13.02
C PHE A 115 8.14 -6.14 14.06
N GLU A 116 9.11 -5.29 14.41
CA GLU A 116 8.94 -4.24 15.42
C GLU A 116 8.19 -3.04 14.85
N VAL A 117 7.22 -2.53 15.63
CA VAL A 117 6.48 -1.31 15.32
C VAL A 117 6.42 -0.41 16.54
N GLY A 118 6.35 0.89 16.26
CA GLY A 118 6.32 1.92 17.29
C GLY A 118 6.31 3.32 16.68
N PRO A 119 6.13 4.37 17.51
CA PRO A 119 6.15 5.75 17.04
C PRO A 119 7.49 6.14 16.39
N GLY A 120 8.58 5.49 16.81
CA GLY A 120 9.94 5.69 16.27
C GLY A 120 10.13 5.26 14.81
N LEU A 121 9.13 4.67 14.16
CA LEU A 121 9.14 4.36 12.73
C LEU A 121 8.99 5.60 11.84
N ARG A 122 8.42 6.69 12.35
CA ARG A 122 8.23 7.92 11.56
C ARG A 122 9.59 8.48 11.11
N GLY A 123 9.70 8.82 9.83
CA GLY A 123 10.94 9.28 9.21
C GLY A 123 11.95 8.20 8.89
N ARG A 124 11.59 6.91 9.05
CA ARG A 124 12.48 5.76 8.82
C ARG A 124 12.14 5.03 7.53
N VAL A 125 13.13 4.32 7.01
CA VAL A 125 13.00 3.45 5.83
C VAL A 125 13.22 1.99 6.24
N LEU A 126 12.24 1.13 5.93
CA LEU A 126 12.24 -0.30 6.19
C LEU A 126 12.44 -1.09 4.90
N ASP A 127 13.01 -2.30 5.01
CA ASP A 127 12.96 -3.30 3.95
C ASP A 127 11.62 -4.07 3.93
N GLY A 128 11.47 -5.00 2.98
CA GLY A 128 10.26 -5.82 2.86
C GLY A 128 10.00 -6.78 4.03
N LEU A 129 10.93 -6.91 4.98
CA LEU A 129 10.80 -7.73 6.19
C LEU A 129 10.56 -6.90 7.46
N GLY A 130 10.52 -5.56 7.35
CA GLY A 130 10.33 -4.64 8.46
C GLY A 130 11.62 -4.27 9.21
N GLN A 131 12.79 -4.56 8.63
CA GLN A 131 14.09 -4.15 9.18
C GLN A 131 14.48 -2.78 8.67
N VAL A 132 15.12 -1.96 9.50
CA VAL A 132 15.53 -0.62 9.08
C VAL A 132 16.75 -0.67 8.17
N ILE A 133 16.73 0.13 7.10
CA ILE A 133 17.79 0.20 6.08
C ILE A 133 18.35 1.61 5.85
N ASP A 134 17.96 2.59 6.67
CA ASP A 134 18.39 3.99 6.52
C ASP A 134 19.70 4.37 7.24
N GLU A 135 20.38 3.39 7.85
CA GLU A 135 21.65 3.58 8.57
C GLU A 135 21.59 4.55 9.77
N ARG A 136 20.40 4.93 10.25
CA ARG A 136 20.20 5.89 11.36
C ARG A 136 20.11 5.25 12.76
N GLY A 137 20.58 4.01 12.90
CA GLY A 137 20.59 3.27 14.18
C GLY A 137 19.28 2.51 14.49
N THR A 138 19.16 2.00 15.71
CA THR A 138 18.05 1.15 16.15
C THR A 138 16.73 1.92 16.29
N LEU A 139 15.61 1.20 16.28
CA LEU A 139 14.29 1.76 16.50
C LEU A 139 13.96 1.82 18.00
N ALA A 140 13.31 2.90 18.41
CA ALA A 140 12.56 2.92 19.66
C ALA A 140 11.16 2.33 19.40
N CYS A 141 11.10 1.01 19.29
CA CYS A 141 9.86 0.25 19.12
C CYS A 141 9.63 -0.67 20.32
N ASP A 142 8.39 -0.73 20.78
CA ASP A 142 7.98 -1.42 22.01
C ASP A 142 7.03 -2.60 21.73
N LYS A 143 6.54 -2.73 20.49
CA LYS A 143 5.56 -3.74 20.09
C LYS A 143 6.04 -4.51 18.87
N ARG A 144 5.58 -5.76 18.77
CA ARG A 144 5.73 -6.59 17.57
C ARG A 144 4.37 -6.89 16.98
N VAL A 145 4.25 -6.75 15.67
CA VAL A 145 3.04 -7.09 14.92
C VAL A 145 3.36 -8.11 13.84
N THR A 146 2.36 -8.92 13.50
CA THR A 146 2.45 -9.87 12.40
C THR A 146 2.13 -9.19 11.08
N THR A 147 2.75 -9.65 9.99
CA THR A 147 2.40 -9.17 8.64
C THR A 147 1.02 -9.65 8.19
N TYR A 148 0.53 -10.74 8.78
CA TYR A 148 -0.85 -11.21 8.65
C TYR A 148 -1.72 -10.55 9.72
N GLY A 149 -2.68 -9.73 9.27
CA GLY A 149 -3.68 -9.10 10.12
C GLY A 149 -5.07 -9.40 9.56
N GLU A 150 -6.05 -9.59 10.45
CA GLU A 150 -7.45 -9.69 10.03
C GLU A 150 -8.03 -8.29 9.84
N PRO A 151 -8.81 -8.06 8.77
CA PRO A 151 -9.48 -6.79 8.57
C PRO A 151 -10.44 -6.49 9.73
N VAL A 152 -10.60 -5.20 10.05
CA VAL A 152 -11.59 -4.76 11.06
C VAL A 152 -12.96 -5.28 10.67
N ASN A 153 -13.69 -5.86 11.64
CA ASN A 153 -15.03 -6.38 11.43
C ASN A 153 -15.92 -5.33 10.73
N PRO A 154 -16.54 -5.65 9.58
CA PRO A 154 -17.31 -4.68 8.80
C PRO A 154 -18.40 -3.95 9.60
N LEU A 155 -19.03 -4.62 10.59
CA LEU A 155 -20.08 -4.02 11.41
C LEU A 155 -19.57 -3.07 12.49
N ARG A 156 -18.26 -3.07 12.75
CA ARG A 156 -17.60 -2.16 13.71
C ARG A 156 -16.84 -1.03 13.01
N ARG A 157 -16.69 -1.09 11.69
CA ARG A 157 -16.08 -0.02 10.90
C ARG A 157 -16.96 1.22 10.95
N GLN A 158 -16.33 2.37 11.19
CA GLN A 158 -17.02 3.64 11.03
C GLN A 158 -17.36 3.88 9.55
N MET A 159 -18.42 4.65 9.30
CA MET A 159 -18.76 5.08 7.94
C MET A 159 -17.84 6.20 7.47
N ILE A 160 -17.60 6.26 6.16
CA ILE A 160 -16.86 7.34 5.53
C ILE A 160 -17.80 8.56 5.43
N ALA A 161 -17.56 9.58 6.26
CA ALA A 161 -18.43 10.76 6.34
C ALA A 161 -17.71 12.09 6.07
N GLN A 162 -16.38 12.11 6.08
CA GLN A 162 -15.58 13.33 5.94
C GLN A 162 -14.70 13.26 4.69
N PRO A 163 -14.56 14.37 3.94
CA PRO A 163 -13.61 14.43 2.85
C PRO A 163 -12.18 14.41 3.41
N MET A 164 -11.26 13.80 2.67
CA MET A 164 -9.83 13.89 2.91
C MET A 164 -9.23 14.79 1.82
N PRO A 165 -8.89 16.05 2.15
CA PRO A 165 -8.16 16.93 1.24
C PRO A 165 -6.86 16.27 0.79
N THR A 166 -6.61 16.27 -0.51
CA THR A 166 -5.40 15.73 -1.13
C THR A 166 -4.45 16.82 -1.60
N GLY A 167 -4.93 18.06 -1.70
CA GLY A 167 -4.18 19.18 -2.27
C GLY A 167 -4.17 19.19 -3.80
N VAL A 168 -4.73 18.17 -4.45
CA VAL A 168 -4.83 18.04 -5.91
C VAL A 168 -6.23 18.46 -6.33
N ARG A 169 -6.35 19.62 -6.98
CA ARG A 169 -7.62 20.26 -7.32
C ARG A 169 -8.56 19.34 -8.08
N ALA A 170 -8.08 18.64 -9.11
CA ALA A 170 -8.91 17.71 -9.87
C ALA A 170 -9.48 16.58 -8.99
N ILE A 171 -8.71 16.08 -8.02
CA ILE A 171 -9.16 15.04 -7.09
C ILE A 171 -10.15 15.63 -6.09
N ASP A 172 -9.77 16.71 -5.41
CA ASP A 172 -10.58 17.30 -4.33
C ASP A 172 -11.93 17.82 -4.83
N THR A 173 -12.01 18.27 -6.09
CA THR A 173 -13.22 18.89 -6.65
C THR A 173 -14.08 17.95 -7.48
N LEU A 174 -13.51 17.03 -8.26
CA LEU A 174 -14.27 16.20 -9.22
C LEU A 174 -14.26 14.71 -8.86
N LEU A 175 -13.40 14.29 -7.93
CA LEU A 175 -13.21 12.90 -7.52
C LEU A 175 -13.01 12.80 -6.00
N THR A 176 -13.73 13.62 -5.22
CA THR A 176 -13.43 13.85 -3.81
C THR A 176 -13.25 12.55 -3.04
N VAL A 177 -12.11 12.46 -2.34
CA VAL A 177 -11.73 11.29 -1.56
C VAL A 177 -12.24 11.43 -0.14
N GLY A 178 -12.69 10.34 0.47
CA GLY A 178 -13.13 10.31 1.87
C GLY A 178 -12.05 9.76 2.81
N VAL A 179 -12.10 10.16 4.08
CA VAL A 179 -11.26 9.57 5.13
C VAL A 179 -11.59 8.09 5.28
N GLY A 180 -10.59 7.22 5.16
CA GLY A 180 -10.77 5.75 5.18
C GLY A 180 -11.22 5.16 3.84
N GLN A 181 -11.18 5.91 2.73
CA GLN A 181 -11.47 5.37 1.40
C GLN A 181 -10.26 4.65 0.81
N ARG A 182 -10.50 3.63 -0.02
CA ARG A 182 -9.47 2.94 -0.80
C ARG A 182 -9.61 3.30 -2.28
N MET A 183 -8.62 4.00 -2.81
CA MET A 183 -8.58 4.52 -4.18
C MET A 183 -7.50 3.84 -5.00
N GLY A 184 -7.80 3.51 -6.26
CA GLY A 184 -6.80 3.03 -7.21
C GLY A 184 -6.23 4.17 -8.06
N ILE A 185 -4.95 4.14 -8.41
CA ILE A 185 -4.35 5.02 -9.43
C ILE A 185 -3.87 4.17 -10.59
N PHE A 186 -4.61 4.23 -11.69
CA PHE A 186 -4.39 3.44 -12.90
C PHE A 186 -3.57 4.27 -13.87
N ALA A 187 -2.30 3.92 -14.02
CA ALA A 187 -1.37 4.73 -14.79
C ALA A 187 -0.42 3.85 -15.61
N PRO A 188 -0.34 4.08 -16.92
CA PRO A 188 0.82 3.67 -17.71
C PRO A 188 2.13 4.24 -17.17
N SER A 189 3.24 3.63 -17.56
CA SER A 189 4.57 4.12 -17.19
C SER A 189 4.84 5.51 -17.79
N GLY A 190 5.48 6.38 -17.02
CA GLY A 190 5.95 7.70 -17.49
C GLY A 190 4.92 8.83 -17.50
N LEU A 191 3.70 8.63 -17.00
CA LEU A 191 2.64 9.67 -17.00
C LEU A 191 2.58 10.56 -15.76
N GLY A 192 3.66 10.61 -14.95
CA GLY A 192 3.68 11.42 -13.73
C GLY A 192 3.01 10.77 -12.51
N LYS A 193 2.84 9.44 -12.49
CA LYS A 193 2.34 8.68 -11.31
C LYS A 193 3.09 9.05 -10.03
N SER A 194 4.42 8.98 -10.05
CA SER A 194 5.25 9.26 -8.87
C SER A 194 5.11 10.71 -8.40
N THR A 195 5.00 11.65 -9.34
CA THR A 195 4.75 13.06 -9.06
C THR A 195 3.38 13.27 -8.40
N LEU A 196 2.32 12.64 -8.92
CA LEU A 196 0.98 12.70 -8.33
C LEU A 196 0.96 12.09 -6.91
N LEU A 197 1.61 10.95 -6.71
CA LEU A 197 1.78 10.35 -5.39
C LEU A 197 2.48 11.32 -4.42
N GLY A 198 3.54 11.99 -4.86
CA GLY A 198 4.22 13.02 -4.07
C GLY A 198 3.33 14.22 -3.74
N MET A 199 2.51 14.69 -4.69
CA MET A 199 1.54 15.76 -4.46
C MET A 199 0.52 15.37 -3.39
N ILE A 200 -0.06 14.16 -3.50
CA ILE A 200 -1.02 13.64 -2.51
C ILE A 200 -0.35 13.49 -1.15
N ALA A 201 0.88 12.95 -1.07
CA ALA A 201 1.59 12.80 0.20
C ALA A 201 1.85 14.15 0.90
N ARG A 202 2.20 15.20 0.15
CA ARG A 202 2.42 16.54 0.71
C ARG A 202 1.10 17.24 1.09
N GLY A 203 0.05 17.08 0.29
CA GLY A 203 -1.22 17.77 0.47
C GLY A 203 -2.21 17.06 1.41
N ALA A 204 -2.02 15.76 1.67
CA ALA A 204 -2.91 15.00 2.53
C ALA A 204 -2.86 15.45 3.99
N GLN A 205 -4.02 15.83 4.51
CA GLN A 205 -4.22 16.14 5.92
C GLN A 205 -4.37 14.82 6.71
N CYS A 206 -3.25 14.31 7.20
CA CYS A 206 -3.16 13.07 7.97
C CYS A 206 -2.00 13.14 8.97
N ASP A 207 -2.08 12.31 10.01
CA ASP A 207 -1.10 12.24 11.09
C ASP A 207 0.17 11.48 10.69
N VAL A 208 0.00 10.41 9.89
CA VAL A 208 1.09 9.52 9.48
C VAL A 208 0.92 9.14 8.01
N ILE A 209 2.04 9.06 7.30
CA ILE A 209 2.09 8.54 5.93
C ILE A 209 2.84 7.21 5.95
N VAL A 210 2.32 6.21 5.27
CA VAL A 210 3.00 4.93 5.06
C VAL A 210 3.09 4.66 3.57
N ILE A 211 4.30 4.48 3.05
CA ILE A 211 4.54 4.30 1.61
C ILE A 211 5.23 2.97 1.38
N GLY A 212 4.57 2.04 0.68
CA GLY A 212 5.16 0.79 0.21
C GLY A 212 5.63 0.93 -1.24
N LEU A 213 6.93 0.85 -1.48
CA LEU A 213 7.56 0.87 -2.81
C LEU A 213 8.02 -0.55 -3.18
N ILE A 214 7.23 -1.23 -4.01
CA ILE A 214 7.32 -2.65 -4.30
C ILE A 214 7.85 -2.86 -5.70
N GLY A 215 9.00 -3.51 -5.83
CA GLY A 215 9.60 -3.91 -7.09
C GLY A 215 10.04 -2.75 -7.99
N GLU A 216 10.10 -1.52 -7.49
CA GLU A 216 10.63 -0.37 -8.23
C GLU A 216 12.16 -0.44 -8.34
N ARG A 217 12.74 0.31 -9.28
CA ARG A 217 14.20 0.37 -9.41
C ARG A 217 14.78 1.21 -8.28
N GLY A 218 15.97 0.85 -7.77
CA GLY A 218 16.60 1.56 -6.65
C GLY A 218 16.79 3.07 -6.88
N ARG A 219 17.10 3.48 -8.13
CA ARG A 219 17.17 4.91 -8.49
C ARG A 219 15.82 5.64 -8.38
N GLU A 220 14.73 4.97 -8.78
CA GLU A 220 13.38 5.53 -8.79
C GLU A 220 12.87 5.67 -7.34
N VAL A 221 13.23 4.72 -6.47
CA VAL A 221 12.98 4.83 -5.02
C VAL A 221 13.69 6.05 -4.43
N ARG A 222 14.99 6.21 -4.70
CA ARG A 222 15.76 7.34 -4.17
C ARG A 222 15.21 8.67 -4.67
N GLU A 223 14.93 8.77 -5.97
CA GLU A 223 14.32 9.95 -6.59
C GLU A 223 12.97 10.30 -5.95
N PHE A 224 12.13 9.30 -5.66
CA PHE A 224 10.87 9.52 -4.97
C PHE A 224 11.07 10.10 -3.57
N ILE A 225 11.98 9.53 -2.77
CA ILE A 225 12.24 9.95 -1.38
C ILE A 225 12.90 11.34 -1.31
N GLU A 226 13.80 11.65 -2.24
CA GLU A 226 14.59 12.89 -2.22
C GLU A 226 13.90 14.06 -2.93
N HIS A 227 13.14 13.81 -4.00
CA HIS A 227 12.59 14.87 -4.86
C HIS A 227 11.06 14.97 -4.84
N ASN A 228 10.34 13.87 -4.55
CA ASN A 228 8.88 13.89 -4.53
C ASN A 228 8.30 14.05 -3.12
N LEU A 229 9.10 13.95 -2.06
CA LEU A 229 8.66 14.19 -0.68
C LEU A 229 9.39 15.41 -0.12
N SER A 230 8.66 16.30 0.56
CA SER A 230 9.30 17.37 1.34
C SER A 230 9.92 16.81 2.62
N ASP A 231 10.85 17.55 3.24
CA ASP A 231 11.44 17.15 4.52
C ASP A 231 10.39 16.93 5.62
N GLU A 232 9.38 17.80 5.66
CA GLU A 232 8.24 17.71 6.58
C GLU A 232 7.42 16.44 6.33
N THR A 233 7.16 16.12 5.06
CA THR A 233 6.42 14.92 4.67
C THR A 233 7.20 13.67 5.01
N ARG A 234 8.51 13.69 4.74
CA ARG A 234 9.43 12.60 5.03
C ARG A 234 9.54 12.35 6.53
N ALA A 235 9.56 13.38 7.37
CA ALA A 235 9.62 13.24 8.82
C ALA A 235 8.41 12.50 9.42
N LYS A 236 7.22 12.62 8.81
CA LYS A 236 6.01 11.87 9.21
C LYS A 236 5.76 10.58 8.44
N ALA A 237 6.60 10.27 7.45
CA ALA A 237 6.43 9.10 6.59
C ALA A 237 7.21 7.88 7.12
N VAL A 238 6.61 6.70 7.03
CA VAL A 238 7.29 5.40 7.14
C VAL A 238 7.35 4.81 5.74
N ILE A 239 8.55 4.54 5.23
CA ILE A 239 8.73 4.05 3.87
C ILE A 239 9.18 2.60 3.92
N VAL A 240 8.45 1.70 3.28
CA VAL A 240 8.79 0.29 3.16
C VAL A 240 9.21 0.03 1.73
N VAL A 241 10.43 -0.45 1.52
CA VAL A 241 11.01 -0.62 0.19
C VAL A 241 11.42 -2.07 -0.01
N SER A 242 11.03 -2.64 -1.14
CA SER A 242 11.66 -3.86 -1.68
C SER A 242 11.86 -3.69 -3.16
N THR A 243 13.10 -3.53 -3.62
CA THR A 243 13.43 -3.18 -5.01
C THR A 243 13.27 -4.38 -5.96
N SER A 244 13.31 -4.13 -7.27
CA SER A 244 13.12 -5.18 -8.31
C SER A 244 14.12 -6.34 -8.25
N ASP A 245 15.30 -6.12 -7.70
CA ASP A 245 16.36 -7.13 -7.53
C ASP A 245 16.15 -8.02 -6.29
N ARG A 246 15.24 -7.65 -5.38
CA ARG A 246 14.94 -8.43 -4.18
C ARG A 246 14.09 -9.67 -4.49
N PRO A 247 14.17 -10.73 -3.67
CA PRO A 247 13.37 -11.94 -3.86
C PRO A 247 11.87 -11.67 -3.95
N ALA A 248 11.15 -12.47 -4.75
CA ALA A 248 9.72 -12.30 -4.97
C ALA A 248 8.91 -12.28 -3.67
N MET A 249 9.23 -13.16 -2.72
CA MET A 249 8.54 -13.19 -1.43
C MET A 249 8.79 -11.95 -0.57
N GLU A 250 10.00 -11.39 -0.61
CA GLU A 250 10.31 -10.13 0.08
C GLU A 250 9.43 -8.99 -0.47
N ARG A 251 9.25 -8.93 -1.80
CA ARG A 251 8.34 -7.98 -2.44
C ARG A 251 6.89 -8.20 -2.03
N VAL A 252 6.42 -9.45 -1.91
CA VAL A 252 5.07 -9.74 -1.40
C VAL A 252 4.92 -9.26 0.03
N LYS A 253 5.90 -9.55 0.90
CA LYS A 253 5.89 -9.13 2.30
C LYS A 253 5.92 -7.62 2.48
N SER A 254 6.61 -6.89 1.62
CA SER A 254 6.68 -5.41 1.72
C SER A 254 5.30 -4.74 1.73
N ALA A 255 4.34 -5.25 0.95
CA ALA A 255 2.96 -4.74 0.96
C ALA A 255 2.26 -5.00 2.31
N HIS A 256 2.46 -6.19 2.87
CA HIS A 256 1.90 -6.58 4.16
C HIS A 256 2.55 -5.83 5.32
N VAL A 257 3.86 -5.60 5.28
CA VAL A 257 4.59 -4.78 6.26
C VAL A 257 4.06 -3.35 6.22
N ALA A 258 3.97 -2.71 5.04
CA ALA A 258 3.40 -1.37 4.91
C ALA A 258 1.97 -1.29 5.47
N THR A 259 1.13 -2.29 5.16
CA THR A 259 -0.24 -2.35 5.67
C THR A 259 -0.29 -2.55 7.18
N ALA A 260 0.53 -3.43 7.74
CA ALA A 260 0.61 -3.66 9.19
C ALA A 260 1.13 -2.43 9.96
N VAL A 261 2.07 -1.68 9.39
CA VAL A 261 2.49 -0.37 9.95
C VAL A 261 1.32 0.61 9.96
N ALA A 262 0.54 0.69 8.87
CA ALA A 262 -0.62 1.56 8.80
C ALA A 262 -1.72 1.16 9.81
N GLU A 263 -1.97 -0.15 9.98
CA GLU A 263 -2.88 -0.69 11.00
C GLU A 263 -2.44 -0.33 12.42
N TYR A 264 -1.15 -0.44 12.73
CA TYR A 264 -0.62 -0.05 14.03
C TYR A 264 -0.99 1.39 14.37
N PHE A 265 -0.74 2.34 13.47
CA PHE A 265 -1.04 3.76 13.70
C PHE A 265 -2.55 4.05 13.71
N ARG A 266 -3.34 3.40 12.85
CA ARG A 266 -4.81 3.46 12.88
C ARG A 266 -5.33 3.05 14.24
N ASP A 267 -4.84 1.94 14.79
CA ASP A 267 -5.30 1.38 16.06
C ASP A 267 -4.84 2.24 17.26
N GLN A 268 -3.86 3.13 17.08
CA GLN A 268 -3.55 4.23 18.02
C GLN A 268 -4.52 5.42 17.90
N GLY A 269 -5.54 5.35 17.05
CA GLY A 269 -6.53 6.40 16.82
C GLY A 269 -6.14 7.44 15.78
N LEU A 270 -5.06 7.21 15.03
CA LEU A 270 -4.52 8.19 14.07
C LEU A 270 -5.15 8.04 12.67
N SER A 271 -5.13 9.14 11.92
CA SER A 271 -5.42 9.15 10.49
C SER A 271 -4.15 8.87 9.68
N VAL A 272 -4.18 7.80 8.91
CA VAL A 272 -3.04 7.30 8.13
C VAL A 272 -3.34 7.39 6.64
N LEU A 273 -2.40 7.94 5.88
CA LEU A 273 -2.36 7.81 4.42
C LEU A 273 -1.47 6.62 4.07
N LEU A 274 -2.05 5.56 3.49
CA LEU A 274 -1.32 4.42 2.97
C LEU A 274 -1.17 4.54 1.45
N MET A 275 0.04 4.48 0.93
CA MET A 275 0.31 4.48 -0.50
C MET A 275 1.09 3.22 -0.86
N VAL A 276 0.59 2.44 -1.82
CA VAL A 276 1.26 1.21 -2.25
C VAL A 276 1.53 1.30 -3.74
N ASP A 277 2.81 1.30 -4.09
CA ASP A 277 3.31 1.43 -5.44
C ASP A 277 4.21 0.23 -5.82
N SER A 278 3.72 -0.80 -6.50
CA SER A 278 2.37 -0.95 -7.07
C SER A 278 1.76 -2.33 -6.82
N LEU A 279 0.43 -2.40 -6.89
CA LEU A 279 -0.29 -3.68 -6.85
C LEU A 279 0.04 -4.57 -8.04
N THR A 280 0.34 -4.01 -9.21
CA THR A 280 0.77 -4.79 -10.37
C THR A 280 2.09 -5.51 -10.08
N ARG A 281 3.04 -4.84 -9.41
CA ARG A 281 4.32 -5.46 -9.03
C ARG A 281 4.16 -6.48 -7.90
N LEU A 282 3.28 -6.22 -6.94
CA LEU A 282 2.87 -7.21 -5.94
C LEU A 282 2.28 -8.47 -6.59
N ALA A 283 1.31 -8.31 -7.50
CA ALA A 283 0.67 -9.42 -8.20
C ALA A 283 1.67 -10.22 -9.05
N ARG A 284 2.61 -9.56 -9.73
CA ARG A 284 3.69 -10.22 -10.47
C ARG A 284 4.60 -11.03 -9.55
N ALA A 285 4.93 -10.50 -8.37
CA ALA A 285 5.72 -11.22 -7.38
C ALA A 285 4.97 -12.43 -6.82
N GLN A 286 3.68 -12.29 -6.51
CA GLN A 286 2.83 -13.41 -6.07
C GLN A 286 2.69 -14.48 -7.16
N ARG A 287 2.57 -14.07 -8.43
CA ARG A 287 2.59 -15.00 -9.57
C ARG A 287 3.86 -15.83 -9.63
N GLU A 288 5.02 -15.19 -9.46
CA GLU A 288 6.32 -15.86 -9.45
C GLU A 288 6.40 -16.92 -8.33
N VAL A 289 5.94 -16.57 -7.12
CA VAL A 289 5.87 -17.49 -5.96
C VAL A 289 4.90 -18.64 -6.22
N GLY A 290 3.69 -18.35 -6.70
CA GLY A 290 2.65 -19.36 -6.93
C GLY A 290 3.02 -20.36 -8.02
N LEU A 291 3.58 -19.89 -9.14
CA LEU A 291 4.05 -20.75 -10.22
C LEU A 291 5.23 -21.62 -9.77
N ALA A 292 6.17 -21.06 -8.99
CA ALA A 292 7.25 -21.85 -8.40
C ALA A 292 6.72 -22.95 -7.46
N SER A 293 5.63 -22.65 -6.74
CA SER A 293 4.90 -23.58 -5.84
C SER A 293 4.05 -24.62 -6.56
N GLY A 294 4.02 -24.59 -7.90
CA GLY A 294 3.28 -25.54 -8.72
C GLY A 294 1.80 -25.22 -8.87
N GLU A 295 1.36 -24.01 -8.51
CA GLU A 295 -0.01 -23.59 -8.80
C GLU A 295 -0.24 -23.48 -10.32
N PRO A 296 -1.41 -23.89 -10.83
CA PRO A 296 -1.69 -23.79 -12.25
C PRO A 296 -1.85 -22.33 -12.69
N PRO A 297 -1.30 -21.94 -13.86
CA PRO A 297 -1.56 -20.64 -14.46
C PRO A 297 -3.02 -20.60 -14.94
N THR A 298 -3.85 -19.71 -14.36
CA THR A 298 -5.26 -19.59 -14.74
C THR A 298 -5.48 -18.41 -15.68
N ARG A 299 -5.96 -17.26 -15.18
CA ARG A 299 -6.24 -16.06 -15.98
C ARG A 299 -4.95 -15.35 -16.37
N ARG A 300 -4.61 -15.35 -17.67
CA ARG A 300 -3.38 -14.73 -18.23
C ARG A 300 -2.11 -15.10 -17.43
N SER A 301 -2.00 -16.36 -17.07
CA SER A 301 -0.86 -16.90 -16.31
C SER A 301 -0.74 -16.44 -14.85
N TYR A 302 -1.76 -15.80 -14.28
CA TYR A 302 -1.83 -15.58 -12.84
C TYR A 302 -2.42 -16.80 -12.10
N PRO A 303 -1.76 -17.30 -11.04
CA PRO A 303 -2.29 -18.31 -10.15
C PRO A 303 -3.51 -17.82 -9.34
N PRO A 304 -4.38 -18.74 -8.87
CA PRO A 304 -5.48 -18.41 -7.98
C PRO A 304 -5.07 -17.66 -6.70
N SER A 305 -3.87 -17.95 -6.16
CA SER A 305 -3.36 -17.26 -4.97
C SER A 305 -3.18 -15.75 -5.19
N THR A 306 -2.91 -15.30 -6.41
CA THR A 306 -2.80 -13.85 -6.71
C THR A 306 -4.13 -13.15 -6.50
N PHE A 307 -5.23 -13.72 -7.01
CA PHE A 307 -6.56 -13.14 -6.87
C PHE A 307 -7.12 -13.29 -5.45
N SER A 308 -6.64 -14.28 -4.68
CA SER A 308 -6.99 -14.42 -3.26
C SER A 308 -6.25 -13.39 -2.38
N LEU A 309 -5.01 -13.06 -2.74
CA LEU A 309 -4.15 -12.12 -2.02
C LEU A 309 -4.70 -10.68 -2.06
N LEU A 310 -5.12 -10.22 -3.23
CA LEU A 310 -5.57 -8.83 -3.43
C LEU A 310 -6.69 -8.41 -2.47
N PRO A 311 -7.85 -9.09 -2.37
CA PRO A 311 -8.90 -8.69 -1.44
C PRO A 311 -8.44 -8.81 0.02
N GLN A 312 -7.67 -9.84 0.38
CA GLN A 312 -7.16 -10.00 1.75
C GLN A 312 -6.25 -8.84 2.19
N LEU A 313 -5.48 -8.27 1.26
CA LEU A 313 -4.64 -7.11 1.54
C LEU A 313 -5.47 -5.80 1.52
N LEU A 314 -6.29 -5.60 0.49
CA LEU A 314 -6.98 -4.33 0.26
C LEU A 314 -8.11 -4.08 1.28
N GLU A 315 -8.73 -5.13 1.80
CA GLU A 315 -9.75 -5.02 2.85
C GLU A 315 -9.19 -4.64 4.22
N ARG A 316 -7.87 -4.63 4.42
CA ARG A 316 -7.25 -4.23 5.68
C ARG A 316 -7.18 -2.71 5.87
N ALA A 317 -7.17 -1.97 4.77
CA ALA A 317 -7.32 -0.52 4.77
C ALA A 317 -8.79 -0.12 4.98
N GLY A 318 -9.00 1.09 5.47
CA GLY A 318 -10.33 1.65 5.69
C GLY A 318 -10.50 2.33 7.04
N GLN A 319 -11.73 2.71 7.34
CA GLN A 319 -12.14 3.17 8.67
C GLN A 319 -11.96 2.07 9.72
N GLY A 320 -11.31 2.40 10.84
CA GLY A 320 -11.19 1.52 11.99
C GLY A 320 -12.36 1.66 12.97
N GLU A 321 -12.27 0.96 14.10
CA GLU A 321 -13.09 1.32 15.29
C GLU A 321 -12.64 2.69 15.85
N ARG A 322 -11.34 2.97 15.72
CA ARG A 322 -10.66 4.23 16.01
C ARG A 322 -9.64 4.46 14.91
N GLY A 323 -9.37 5.73 14.58
CA GLY A 323 -8.47 6.10 13.49
C GLY A 323 -8.96 5.62 12.11
N SER A 324 -8.15 5.88 11.08
CA SER A 324 -8.51 5.55 9.70
C SER A 324 -7.28 5.28 8.84
N ILE A 325 -7.41 4.41 7.84
CA ILE A 325 -6.42 4.25 6.77
C ILE A 325 -7.09 4.66 5.45
N THR A 326 -6.74 5.82 4.93
CA THR A 326 -7.08 6.19 3.55
C THR A 326 -5.96 5.69 2.64
N ALA A 327 -6.30 4.90 1.62
CA ALA A 327 -5.30 4.19 0.83
C ALA A 327 -5.33 4.57 -0.64
N PHE A 328 -4.15 4.77 -1.23
CA PHE A 328 -3.94 4.87 -2.68
C PHE A 328 -3.09 3.71 -3.17
N TYR A 329 -3.67 2.89 -4.04
CA TYR A 329 -3.02 1.74 -4.64
C TYR A 329 -2.75 1.99 -6.11
N THR A 330 -1.48 2.01 -6.51
CA THR A 330 -1.19 2.18 -7.94
C THR A 330 -1.32 0.86 -8.68
N VAL A 331 -1.81 0.94 -9.91
CA VAL A 331 -1.91 -0.16 -10.86
C VAL A 331 -1.24 0.30 -12.15
N LEU A 332 -0.18 -0.40 -12.54
CA LEU A 332 0.49 -0.20 -13.81
C LEU A 332 -0.35 -0.86 -14.90
N VAL A 333 -0.94 -0.06 -15.77
CA VAL A 333 -1.74 -0.54 -16.89
C VAL A 333 -0.86 -0.61 -18.14
N GLU A 334 -0.64 -1.81 -18.65
CA GLU A 334 0.07 -2.04 -19.91
C GLU A 334 -0.97 -2.32 -21.02
N GLY A 335 -1.09 -1.40 -21.99
CA GLY A 335 -2.06 -1.53 -23.09
C GLY A 335 -3.49 -1.08 -22.72
N GLU A 336 -4.50 -1.68 -23.35
CA GLU A 336 -5.91 -1.36 -23.08
C GLU A 336 -6.34 -1.88 -21.69
N ALA A 337 -6.76 -0.96 -20.81
CA ALA A 337 -7.03 -1.18 -19.39
C ALA A 337 -8.14 -2.21 -19.11
N GLU A 338 -9.03 -2.44 -20.06
CA GLU A 338 -10.13 -3.43 -19.97
C GLU A 338 -9.63 -4.86 -20.09
N SER A 339 -8.37 -5.07 -20.46
CA SER A 339 -7.81 -6.39 -20.69
C SER A 339 -6.96 -6.91 -19.53
N ASP A 340 -6.43 -6.05 -18.66
CA ASP A 340 -5.56 -6.48 -17.55
C ASP A 340 -6.37 -7.07 -16.38
N PRO A 341 -6.21 -8.37 -16.05
CA PRO A 341 -6.98 -9.02 -14.98
C PRO A 341 -6.69 -8.44 -13.60
N ILE A 342 -5.50 -7.87 -13.37
CA ILE A 342 -5.18 -7.22 -12.10
C ILE A 342 -5.91 -5.88 -12.01
N ALA A 343 -5.95 -5.11 -13.10
CA ALA A 343 -6.69 -3.87 -13.16
C ALA A 343 -8.20 -4.10 -12.97
N GLU A 344 -8.76 -5.13 -13.60
CA GLU A 344 -10.16 -5.53 -13.45
C GLU A 344 -10.49 -5.89 -11.99
N GLU A 345 -9.70 -6.80 -11.38
CA GLU A 345 -9.92 -7.26 -10.01
C GLU A 345 -9.79 -6.10 -9.01
N VAL A 346 -8.75 -5.27 -9.14
CA VAL A 346 -8.55 -4.12 -8.26
C VAL A 346 -9.69 -3.11 -8.39
N ARG A 347 -10.18 -2.86 -9.62
CA ARG A 347 -11.32 -1.94 -9.85
C ARG A 347 -12.62 -2.47 -9.23
N SER A 348 -12.79 -3.78 -9.11
CA SER A 348 -13.97 -4.39 -8.51
C SER A 348 -13.97 -4.25 -6.98
N ILE A 349 -12.79 -4.39 -6.35
CA ILE A 349 -12.59 -4.35 -4.90
C ILE A 349 -12.59 -2.92 -4.34
N LEU A 350 -11.96 -1.97 -5.03
CA LEU A 350 -11.74 -0.62 -4.51
C LEU A 350 -13.00 0.28 -4.55
N ASP A 351 -12.99 1.33 -3.73
CA ASP A 351 -14.08 2.30 -3.57
C ASP A 351 -14.05 3.40 -4.67
N GLY A 352 -13.15 3.28 -5.64
CA GLY A 352 -12.93 4.27 -6.69
C GLY A 352 -11.57 4.13 -7.35
N HIS A 353 -11.36 4.90 -8.41
CA HIS A 353 -10.11 4.93 -9.15
C HIS A 353 -9.88 6.26 -9.87
N ILE A 354 -8.60 6.58 -10.05
CA ILE A 354 -8.09 7.72 -10.82
C ILE A 354 -7.32 7.15 -12.00
N VAL A 355 -7.63 7.60 -13.22
CA VAL A 355 -7.00 7.15 -14.46
C VAL A 355 -6.08 8.24 -14.98
N LEU A 356 -4.82 7.89 -15.25
CA LEU A 356 -3.86 8.74 -15.96
C LEU A 356 -3.76 8.33 -17.43
N THR A 357 -3.81 9.29 -18.36
CA THR A 357 -3.85 8.99 -19.80
C THR A 357 -2.74 9.64 -20.60
N HIS A 358 -2.25 8.93 -21.61
CA HIS A 358 -1.24 9.46 -22.55
C HIS A 358 -1.75 10.69 -23.29
N LYS A 359 -3.04 10.73 -23.66
CA LYS A 359 -3.67 11.86 -24.38
C LYS A 359 -3.45 13.18 -23.64
N LEU A 360 -3.65 13.20 -22.32
CA LEU A 360 -3.47 14.40 -21.50
C LEU A 360 -2.00 14.75 -21.30
N ALA A 361 -1.15 13.76 -21.03
CA ALA A 361 0.28 13.98 -20.86
C ALA A 361 0.95 14.50 -22.14
N MET A 362 0.59 13.99 -23.32
CA MET A 362 1.09 14.46 -24.62
C MET A 362 0.61 15.89 -24.93
N ALA A 363 -0.53 16.30 -24.38
CA ALA A 363 -1.03 17.66 -24.44
C ALA A 363 -0.40 18.59 -23.38
N ASN A 364 0.62 18.12 -22.65
CA ASN A 364 1.27 18.83 -21.55
C ASN A 364 0.31 19.25 -20.41
N GLN A 365 -0.78 18.48 -20.22
CA GLN A 365 -1.69 18.66 -19.10
C GLN A 365 -1.28 17.73 -17.95
N PHE A 366 -0.82 18.32 -16.84
CA PHE A 366 -0.44 17.60 -15.62
C PHE A 366 -1.16 18.18 -14.39
N PRO A 367 -1.54 17.34 -13.41
CA PRO A 367 -1.55 15.88 -13.45
C PRO A 367 -2.44 15.35 -14.58
N ALA A 368 -2.01 14.28 -15.25
CA ALA A 368 -2.66 13.74 -16.45
C ALA A 368 -3.96 12.96 -16.14
N ILE A 369 -4.78 13.48 -15.22
CA ILE A 369 -5.98 12.83 -14.70
C ILE A 369 -7.13 12.97 -15.69
N ASP A 370 -7.60 11.84 -16.21
CA ASP A 370 -8.84 11.77 -16.95
C ASP A 370 -10.01 11.65 -15.97
N VAL A 371 -10.62 12.79 -15.68
CA VAL A 371 -11.74 12.88 -14.74
C VAL A 371 -12.95 12.08 -15.22
N LEU A 372 -13.17 11.96 -16.54
CA LEU A 372 -14.33 11.25 -17.08
C LEU A 372 -14.16 9.74 -16.94
N ALA A 373 -12.93 9.24 -17.13
CA ALA A 373 -12.56 7.84 -16.89
C ALA A 373 -12.33 7.50 -15.40
N SER A 374 -12.33 8.50 -14.52
CA SER A 374 -12.12 8.33 -13.07
C SER A 374 -13.42 8.40 -12.28
N LEU A 375 -13.43 7.78 -11.10
CA LEU A 375 -14.60 7.72 -10.22
C LEU A 375 -14.19 7.63 -8.74
N SER A 376 -14.84 8.42 -7.87
CA SER A 376 -14.88 8.17 -6.43
C SER A 376 -16.31 7.77 -6.03
N ARG A 377 -16.51 6.54 -5.53
CA ARG A 377 -17.85 6.05 -5.15
C ARG A 377 -18.37 6.70 -3.87
N VAL A 378 -17.48 7.26 -3.04
CA VAL A 378 -17.86 7.89 -1.76
C VAL A 378 -18.06 9.40 -1.88
N MET A 379 -17.68 10.04 -2.99
CA MET A 379 -17.89 11.48 -3.21
C MET A 379 -19.34 11.95 -2.88
N PRO A 380 -20.40 11.19 -3.22
CA PRO A 380 -21.76 11.55 -2.82
C PRO A 380 -22.00 11.69 -1.31
N GLN A 381 -21.22 10.98 -0.50
CA GLN A 381 -21.32 10.91 0.96
C GLN A 381 -20.47 11.97 1.66
N VAL A 382 -19.39 12.44 1.01
CA VAL A 382 -18.40 13.34 1.63
C VAL A 382 -18.39 14.77 1.06
N SER A 383 -19.10 15.02 -0.04
CA SER A 383 -19.23 16.33 -0.67
C SER A 383 -20.61 16.93 -0.45
N SER A 384 -20.71 18.26 -0.37
CA SER A 384 -22.00 18.97 -0.26
C SER A 384 -22.82 18.94 -1.56
N ASP A 385 -24.13 19.15 -1.46
CA ASP A 385 -25.03 19.16 -2.63
C ASP A 385 -24.64 20.23 -3.67
N GLY A 386 -24.16 21.38 -3.20
CA GLY A 386 -23.64 22.44 -4.06
C GLY A 386 -22.41 21.97 -4.83
N HIS A 387 -21.43 21.41 -4.12
CA HIS A 387 -20.20 20.88 -4.70
C HIS A 387 -20.51 19.81 -5.75
N ARG A 388 -21.38 18.84 -5.44
CA ARG A 388 -21.74 17.76 -6.37
C ARG A 388 -22.44 18.28 -7.63
N ARG A 389 -23.33 19.28 -7.52
CA ARG A 389 -23.97 19.90 -8.69
C ARG A 389 -22.95 20.60 -9.58
N ALA A 390 -22.05 21.38 -9.01
CA ALA A 390 -21.00 22.07 -9.76
C ALA A 390 -20.05 21.07 -10.46
N ALA A 391 -19.66 20.00 -9.77
CA ALA A 391 -18.85 18.92 -10.35
C ALA A 391 -19.58 18.23 -11.50
N GLY A 392 -20.88 17.97 -11.36
CA GLY A 392 -21.72 17.40 -12.43
C GLY A 392 -21.78 18.29 -13.67
N GLN A 393 -21.93 19.60 -13.50
CA GLN A 393 -21.93 20.57 -14.62
C GLN A 393 -20.57 20.58 -15.34
N VAL A 394 -19.46 20.66 -14.60
CA VAL A 394 -18.11 20.62 -15.19
C VAL A 394 -17.86 19.30 -15.93
N ARG A 395 -18.28 18.16 -15.38
CA ARG A 395 -18.18 16.86 -16.07
C ARG A 395 -19.03 16.82 -17.33
N ALA A 396 -20.23 17.41 -17.33
CA ALA A 396 -21.08 17.49 -18.52
C ALA A 396 -20.42 18.31 -19.63
N LEU A 397 -19.77 19.43 -19.31
CA LEU A 397 -19.01 20.23 -20.27
C LEU A 397 -17.81 19.46 -20.83
N LEU A 398 -17.05 18.77 -19.97
CA LEU A 398 -15.92 17.93 -20.40
C LEU A 398 -16.36 16.82 -21.35
N ALA A 399 -17.43 16.10 -20.99
CA ALA A 399 -17.99 15.02 -21.80
C ALA A 399 -18.49 15.56 -23.14
N LYS A 400 -19.23 16.67 -23.11
CA LYS A 400 -19.76 17.26 -24.33
C LYS A 400 -18.66 17.71 -25.28
N TYR A 401 -17.59 18.33 -24.76
CA TYR A 401 -16.44 18.70 -25.57
C TYR A 401 -15.80 17.46 -26.21
N GLN A 402 -15.63 16.37 -25.47
CA GLN A 402 -15.05 15.13 -25.98
C GLN A 402 -15.90 14.52 -27.11
N ASP A 403 -17.23 14.57 -27.00
CA ASP A 403 -18.15 14.06 -28.03
C ASP A 403 -18.05 14.82 -29.36
N ILE A 404 -17.79 16.13 -29.30
CA ILE A 404 -17.75 17.01 -30.49
C ILE A 404 -16.32 17.36 -30.94
N GLU A 405 -15.29 16.89 -30.24
CA GLU A 405 -13.89 17.32 -30.43
C GLU A 405 -13.45 17.19 -31.89
N LEU A 406 -13.78 16.06 -32.55
CA LEU A 406 -13.45 15.83 -33.95
C LEU A 406 -14.11 16.86 -34.87
N LEU A 407 -15.41 17.15 -34.66
CA LEU A 407 -16.17 18.10 -35.48
C LEU A 407 -15.61 19.52 -35.35
N VAL A 408 -15.18 19.90 -34.16
CA VAL A 408 -14.53 21.20 -33.90
C VAL A 408 -13.16 21.25 -34.59
N GLN A 409 -12.36 20.18 -34.50
CA GLN A 409 -11.02 20.12 -35.11
C GLN A 409 -11.05 20.20 -36.64
N ILE A 410 -12.06 19.60 -37.30
CA ILE A 410 -12.23 19.68 -38.75
C ILE A 410 -13.00 20.92 -39.23
N GLY A 411 -13.48 21.77 -38.30
CA GLY A 411 -14.19 23.01 -38.62
C GLY A 411 -15.66 22.83 -39.03
N GLU A 412 -16.24 21.65 -38.82
CA GLU A 412 -17.63 21.32 -39.22
C GLU A 412 -18.67 21.65 -38.14
N TYR A 413 -18.23 22.01 -36.93
CA TYR A 413 -19.14 22.43 -35.86
C TYR A 413 -19.71 23.84 -36.11
N ARG A 414 -21.03 23.98 -36.05
CA ARG A 414 -21.74 25.27 -36.19
C ARG A 414 -22.25 25.76 -34.84
N GLN A 415 -21.81 26.96 -34.45
CA GLN A 415 -22.26 27.62 -33.22
C GLN A 415 -23.78 27.82 -33.22
N GLY A 416 -24.42 27.64 -32.07
CA GLY A 416 -25.88 27.77 -31.88
C GLY A 416 -26.68 26.52 -32.20
N SER A 417 -26.01 25.43 -32.67
CA SER A 417 -26.67 24.15 -32.92
C SER A 417 -26.99 23.39 -31.64
N ASP A 418 -26.16 23.55 -30.61
CA ASP A 418 -26.31 22.89 -29.31
C ASP A 418 -25.71 23.80 -28.22
N PRO A 419 -26.53 24.38 -27.33
CA PRO A 419 -26.07 25.29 -26.29
C PRO A 419 -25.01 24.71 -25.36
N LEU A 420 -25.07 23.40 -25.06
CA LEU A 420 -24.10 22.74 -24.20
C LEU A 420 -22.77 22.56 -24.90
N ALA A 421 -22.79 22.27 -26.21
CA ALA A 421 -21.57 22.23 -27.02
C ALA A 421 -20.90 23.60 -27.13
N ASP A 422 -21.69 24.66 -27.35
CA ASP A 422 -21.19 26.04 -27.37
C ASP A 422 -20.53 26.40 -26.03
N ALA A 423 -21.20 26.09 -24.92
CA ALA A 423 -20.66 26.30 -23.57
C ALA A 423 -19.38 25.48 -23.34
N ALA A 424 -19.35 24.23 -23.79
CA ALA A 424 -18.19 23.35 -23.64
C ALA A 424 -16.97 23.84 -24.44
N ILE A 425 -17.18 24.36 -25.66
CA ILE A 425 -16.13 24.98 -26.48
C ILE A 425 -15.62 26.25 -25.80
N ALA A 426 -16.53 27.12 -25.33
CA ALA A 426 -16.17 28.36 -24.63
C ALA A 426 -15.44 28.11 -23.30
N ALA A 427 -15.78 27.02 -22.60
CA ALA A 427 -15.17 26.63 -21.33
C ALA A 427 -13.82 25.92 -21.48
N ARG A 428 -13.44 25.50 -22.69
CA ARG A 428 -12.30 24.59 -22.90
C ARG A 428 -10.99 25.09 -22.28
N GLY A 429 -10.64 26.35 -22.51
CA GLY A 429 -9.41 26.94 -21.96
C GLY A 429 -9.40 26.94 -20.42
N ASP A 430 -10.48 27.42 -19.82
CA ASP A 430 -10.64 27.52 -18.38
C ASP A 430 -10.71 26.13 -17.71
N LEU A 431 -11.34 25.15 -18.36
CA LEU A 431 -11.37 23.75 -17.91
C LEU A 431 -9.97 23.13 -17.91
N LEU A 432 -9.18 23.34 -18.98
CA LEU A 432 -7.81 22.83 -19.06
C LEU A 432 -6.91 23.47 -18.00
N ALA A 433 -7.00 24.78 -17.81
CA ALA A 433 -6.29 25.48 -16.76
C ALA A 433 -6.73 25.01 -15.37
N PHE A 434 -8.03 24.80 -15.17
CA PHE A 434 -8.58 24.27 -13.93
C PHE A 434 -8.14 22.83 -13.66
N LEU A 435 -7.93 21.97 -14.66
CA LEU A 435 -7.44 20.61 -14.42
C LEU A 435 -5.91 20.53 -14.31
N SER A 436 -5.19 21.54 -14.77
CA SER A 436 -3.72 21.60 -14.75
C SER A 436 -3.19 22.19 -13.45
N GLN A 437 -2.26 21.51 -12.79
CA GLN A 437 -1.69 21.94 -11.52
C GLN A 437 -0.20 21.61 -11.48
N SER A 438 0.64 22.59 -11.13
CA SER A 438 2.08 22.36 -10.95
C SER A 438 2.30 21.46 -9.72
N PRO A 439 3.31 20.57 -9.74
CA PRO A 439 3.61 19.70 -8.60
C PRO A 439 3.87 20.46 -7.29
N GLU A 440 4.45 21.65 -7.37
CA GLU A 440 4.82 22.50 -6.23
C GLU A 440 3.62 23.24 -5.63
N GLN A 441 2.55 23.42 -6.41
CA GLN A 441 1.36 24.14 -5.98
C GLN A 441 0.32 23.16 -5.45
N LEU A 442 -0.01 23.27 -4.17
CA LEU A 442 -1.11 22.53 -3.55
C LEU A 442 -2.29 23.48 -3.31
N ASP A 443 -3.49 23.07 -3.66
CA ASP A 443 -4.69 23.87 -3.44
C ASP A 443 -5.40 23.44 -2.16
N GLU A 444 -5.74 24.40 -1.31
CA GLU A 444 -6.61 24.15 -0.16
C GLU A 444 -8.01 23.71 -0.63
N PHE A 445 -8.61 22.73 0.05
CA PHE A 445 -9.90 22.13 -0.31
C PHE A 445 -11.01 23.16 -0.56
N ASN A 446 -11.21 24.10 0.37
CA ASN A 446 -12.27 25.10 0.26
C ASN A 446 -12.05 26.05 -0.94
N ASN A 447 -10.79 26.42 -1.20
CA ASN A 447 -10.43 27.26 -2.35
C ASN A 447 -10.64 26.51 -3.67
N ALA A 448 -10.28 25.23 -3.71
CA ALA A 448 -10.51 24.37 -4.87
C ALA A 448 -12.02 24.26 -5.19
N VAL A 449 -12.85 24.04 -4.17
CA VAL A 449 -14.32 23.97 -4.31
C VAL A 449 -14.92 25.32 -4.71
N ALA A 450 -14.42 26.43 -4.16
CA ALA A 450 -14.86 27.77 -4.57
C ALA A 450 -14.54 28.05 -6.04
N ARG A 451 -13.36 27.67 -6.52
CA ARG A 451 -12.98 27.76 -7.95
C ARG A 451 -13.89 26.88 -8.83
N LEU A 452 -14.22 25.67 -8.37
CA LEU A 452 -15.18 24.81 -9.07
C LEU A 452 -16.55 25.49 -9.20
N HIS A 453 -17.04 26.10 -8.13
CA HIS A 453 -18.31 26.82 -8.14
C HIS A 453 -18.29 28.02 -9.10
N ALA A 454 -17.21 28.79 -9.12
CA ALA A 454 -17.05 29.91 -10.05
C ALA A 454 -17.07 29.42 -11.51
N LEU A 455 -16.31 28.36 -11.81
CA LEU A 455 -16.25 27.78 -13.15
C LEU A 455 -17.62 27.23 -13.60
N ALA A 456 -18.30 26.51 -12.71
CA ALA A 456 -19.63 26.00 -12.97
C ALA A 456 -20.67 27.13 -13.13
N GLY A 457 -20.57 28.22 -12.35
CA GLY A 457 -21.45 29.38 -12.46
C GLY A 457 -21.24 30.21 -13.74
N GLN A 458 -20.00 30.25 -14.25
CA GLN A 458 -19.64 30.95 -15.49
C GLN A 458 -20.22 30.27 -16.73
N TYR A 459 -20.23 28.93 -16.75
CA TYR A 459 -20.58 28.14 -17.95
C TYR A 459 -21.85 27.28 -17.81
N GLY A 460 -22.40 27.13 -16.61
CA GLY A 460 -23.52 26.22 -16.31
C GLY A 460 -24.92 26.81 -16.53
N ARG A 461 -25.13 27.58 -17.59
CA ARG A 461 -26.44 28.16 -17.94
C ARG A 461 -27.17 27.35 -19.01
#